data_AF-A0A8I2ZRR4-F1
#
_entry.id   AF-A0A8I2ZRR4-F1
#
_cell.length_a   1.000
_cell.length_b   1.000
_cell.length_c   1.000
_cell.angle_alpha   90.00
_cell.angle_beta   90.00
_cell.angle_gamma   90.00
#
_symmetry.space_group_name_H-M   'P 1'
#
loop_
_entity.id
_entity.type
_entity.pdbx_description
1 polymer ?
#
loop_
_entity_poly.entity_id
_entity_poly.type
_entity_poly.pdbx_seq_one_letter_code
_entity_poly.pdbx_strand_id
1 'polypeptide(L)'
;MANNLGFTLTPDSMATFKDATWPMLIMTFMAFAGNTCYPVFLRLCIWTTSQLVPKKSQTKETRPTWILFGTVVLLNSIDVLLIIVLDLDSPAVTDLPLGPRILSALFQAASARHTGTSTLNLAEVHPAVQFSLLTMMYIAVFPIAISIRASNTYEERSMGIWASNDTRVDETDGVSYVLDHVRNQLSFDLWYIFLGTFLICIAEAKRIADLNEPSFSVFPVIFEVTSA
;
A
#
# COMPACT_ATOMS: atom_id res chain seq x y z
N MET A 1 -9.57 5.12 12.04
CA MET A 1 -8.64 4.26 11.27
C MET A 1 -9.30 3.17 10.44
N ALA A 2 -10.42 2.57 10.84
CA ALA A 2 -11.04 1.49 10.06
C ALA A 2 -11.37 1.85 8.60
N ASN A 3 -11.67 3.13 8.34
CA ASN A 3 -11.96 3.64 6.99
C ASN A 3 -10.72 4.14 6.22
N ASN A 4 -9.50 4.03 6.77
CA ASN A 4 -8.27 4.50 6.13
C ASN A 4 -8.33 5.96 5.64
N LEU A 5 -8.73 6.89 6.51
CA LEU A 5 -8.98 8.30 6.17
C LEU A 5 -7.87 9.28 6.60
N GLY A 6 -6.82 8.87 7.29
CA GLY A 6 -5.75 9.79 7.73
C GLY A 6 -6.09 10.72 8.89
N PHE A 7 -7.38 10.93 9.18
CA PHE A 7 -7.77 11.91 10.19
C PHE A 7 -7.51 11.44 11.62
N THR A 8 -6.64 12.18 12.31
CA THR A 8 -6.36 12.07 13.74
C THR A 8 -6.87 13.30 14.48
N LEU A 9 -7.27 13.11 15.74
CA LEU A 9 -7.71 14.22 16.60
C LEU A 9 -6.54 15.07 17.12
N THR A 10 -5.33 14.49 17.10
CA THR A 10 -4.08 15.13 17.52
C THR A 10 -3.37 15.78 16.32
N PRO A 11 -2.74 16.96 16.52
CA PRO A 11 -2.03 17.67 15.47
C PRO A 11 -0.79 16.91 14.95
N ASP A 12 -0.18 16.06 15.78
CA ASP A 12 1.01 15.26 15.41
C ASP A 12 0.67 13.86 14.88
N SER A 13 -0.49 13.71 14.24
CA SER A 13 -1.00 12.39 13.82
C SER A 13 -0.99 11.35 14.95
N MET A 14 -0.20 10.29 14.84
CA MET A 14 -0.07 9.24 15.85
C MET A 14 1.27 9.30 16.60
N ALA A 15 2.10 10.31 16.33
CA ALA A 15 3.47 10.39 16.86
C ALA A 15 3.50 10.44 18.40
N THR A 16 2.52 11.09 19.04
CA THR A 16 2.38 11.11 20.50
C THR A 16 2.14 9.72 21.12
N PHE A 17 1.61 8.77 20.35
CA PHE A 17 1.31 7.41 20.81
C PHE A 17 2.41 6.39 20.51
N LYS A 18 3.58 6.83 20.03
CA LYS A 18 4.71 5.96 19.68
C LYS A 18 5.26 5.10 20.82
N ASP A 19 5.00 5.47 22.08
CA ASP A 19 5.40 4.69 23.26
C ASP A 19 4.28 3.80 23.81
N ALA A 20 3.04 3.96 23.32
CA ALA A 20 1.89 3.24 23.81
C ALA A 20 1.70 1.91 23.05
N THR A 21 2.22 0.82 23.60
CA THR A 21 2.20 -0.51 22.97
C THR A 21 0.79 -1.00 22.62
N TRP A 22 -0.16 -0.83 23.55
CA TRP A 22 -1.54 -1.33 23.37
C TRP A 22 -2.30 -0.60 22.25
N PRO A 23 -2.35 0.74 22.22
CA PRO A 23 -2.94 1.47 21.11
C PRO A 23 -2.30 1.12 19.77
N MET A 24 -0.96 1.13 19.68
CA MET A 24 -0.28 0.87 18.41
C MET A 24 -0.60 -0.52 17.85
N LEU A 25 -0.70 -1.55 18.70
CA LEU A 25 -1.03 -2.90 18.26
C LEU A 25 -2.46 -2.96 17.70
N ILE A 26 -3.43 -2.39 18.42
CA ILE A 26 -4.83 -2.34 17.97
C ILE A 26 -4.95 -1.56 16.66
N MET A 27 -4.25 -0.44 16.54
CA MET A 27 -4.30 0.41 15.35
C MET A 27 -3.61 -0.23 14.15
N THR A 28 -2.48 -0.93 14.37
CA THR A 28 -1.82 -1.74 13.33
C THR A 28 -2.76 -2.82 12.83
N PHE A 29 -3.38 -3.56 13.75
CA PHE A 29 -4.35 -4.60 13.40
C PHE A 29 -5.52 -4.03 12.61
N MET A 30 -6.04 -2.87 13.02
CA MET A 30 -7.17 -2.22 12.35
C MET A 30 -6.78 -1.61 10.99
N ALA A 31 -5.53 -1.16 10.82
CA ALA A 31 -4.99 -0.69 9.54
C ALA A 31 -4.89 -1.84 8.54
N PHE A 32 -4.43 -3.02 8.97
CA PHE A 32 -4.44 -4.22 8.14
C PHE A 32 -5.85 -4.72 7.86
N ALA A 33 -6.69 -4.83 8.90
CA ALA A 33 -8.08 -5.31 8.79
C ALA A 33 -8.99 -4.39 7.97
N GLY A 34 -8.57 -3.15 7.71
CA GLY A 34 -9.26 -2.20 6.86
C GLY A 34 -9.22 -2.55 5.37
N ASN A 35 -9.11 -1.53 4.51
CA ASN A 35 -9.29 -1.67 3.06
C ASN A 35 -8.35 -2.69 2.39
N THR A 36 -7.17 -2.95 2.97
CA THR A 36 -6.17 -3.88 2.44
C THR A 36 -6.57 -5.36 2.59
N CYS A 37 -7.14 -5.75 3.74
CA CYS A 37 -7.58 -7.14 3.96
C CYS A 37 -9.04 -7.38 3.63
N TYR A 38 -9.84 -6.35 3.33
CA TYR A 38 -11.23 -6.52 2.90
C TYR A 38 -11.44 -7.59 1.80
N PRO A 39 -10.72 -7.58 0.66
CA PRO A 39 -10.87 -8.61 -0.36
C PRO A 39 -10.41 -10.01 0.10
N VAL A 40 -9.45 -10.08 1.01
CA VAL A 40 -8.94 -11.34 1.58
C VAL A 40 -9.96 -11.93 2.56
N PHE A 41 -10.51 -11.12 3.47
CA PHE A 41 -11.54 -11.51 4.43
C PHE A 41 -12.82 -11.93 3.73
N LEU A 42 -13.27 -11.20 2.70
CA LEU A 42 -14.42 -11.61 1.89
C LEU A 42 -14.19 -12.97 1.24
N ARG A 43 -13.01 -13.22 0.67
CA ARG A 43 -12.68 -14.51 0.06
C ARG A 43 -12.57 -15.64 1.09
N LEU A 44 -12.10 -15.35 2.31
CA LEU A 44 -12.09 -16.29 3.42
C LEU A 44 -13.52 -16.60 3.90
N CYS A 45 -14.41 -15.61 4.00
CA CYS A 45 -15.82 -15.80 4.34
C CYS A 45 -16.58 -16.59 3.26
N ILE A 46 -16.27 -16.37 1.98
CA ILE A 46 -16.83 -17.19 0.89
C ILE A 46 -16.32 -18.63 0.99
N TRP A 47 -15.04 -18.82 1.31
CA TRP A 47 -14.48 -20.15 1.53
C TRP A 47 -15.13 -20.88 2.73
N THR A 48 -15.31 -20.21 3.87
CA THR A 48 -15.98 -20.81 5.05
C THR A 48 -17.42 -21.16 4.74
N THR A 49 -18.15 -20.29 4.03
CA THR A 49 -19.52 -20.58 3.56
C THR A 49 -19.54 -21.74 2.57
N SER A 50 -18.52 -21.88 1.71
CA SER A 50 -18.40 -23.01 0.78
C SER A 50 -18.16 -24.35 1.47
N GLN A 51 -17.57 -24.36 2.67
CA GLN A 51 -17.36 -25.57 3.47
C GLN A 51 -18.65 -25.99 4.21
N LEU A 52 -19.59 -25.07 4.39
CA LEU A 52 -20.89 -25.30 5.02
C LEU A 52 -21.98 -25.70 4.00
N VAL A 53 -21.75 -25.54 2.70
CA VAL A 53 -22.71 -25.84 1.61
C VAL A 53 -22.25 -27.07 0.79
N PRO A 54 -23.17 -27.95 0.31
CA PRO A 54 -22.78 -29.19 -0.36
C PRO A 54 -22.00 -29.00 -1.67
N LYS A 55 -21.07 -29.93 -1.92
CA LYS A 55 -19.94 -29.94 -2.88
C LYS A 55 -20.27 -29.87 -4.40
N LYS A 56 -21.32 -29.17 -4.84
CA LYS A 56 -21.74 -29.13 -6.26
C LYS A 56 -21.68 -27.74 -6.94
N SER A 57 -20.96 -26.78 -6.36
CA SER A 57 -20.73 -25.46 -6.98
C SER A 57 -19.31 -25.32 -7.53
N GLN A 58 -19.16 -24.78 -8.75
CA GLN A 58 -17.89 -24.50 -9.43
C GLN A 58 -17.04 -23.38 -8.78
N THR A 59 -17.16 -23.17 -7.48
CA THR A 59 -16.48 -22.08 -6.75
C THR A 59 -15.14 -22.54 -6.13
N LYS A 60 -14.52 -23.58 -6.68
CA LYS A 60 -13.22 -24.12 -6.22
C LYS A 60 -12.07 -23.64 -7.09
N GLU A 61 -11.80 -22.35 -7.08
CA GLU A 61 -10.51 -21.83 -7.55
C GLU A 61 -9.91 -20.99 -6.41
N THR A 62 -9.41 -21.69 -5.38
CA THR A 62 -8.85 -21.10 -4.15
C THR A 62 -7.39 -20.66 -4.30
N ARG A 63 -6.71 -21.08 -5.39
CA ARG A 63 -5.29 -20.80 -5.65
C ARG A 63 -4.96 -19.32 -5.79
N PRO A 64 -5.69 -18.49 -6.58
CA PRO A 64 -5.33 -17.08 -6.74
C PRO A 64 -5.48 -16.27 -5.45
N THR A 65 -6.38 -16.65 -4.53
CA THR A 65 -6.56 -15.96 -3.24
C THR A 65 -5.34 -16.08 -2.33
N TRP A 66 -4.73 -17.27 -2.26
CA TRP A 66 -3.52 -17.50 -1.46
C TRP A 66 -2.30 -16.80 -2.05
N ILE A 67 -2.21 -16.72 -3.38
CA ILE A 67 -1.14 -15.97 -4.06
C ILE A 67 -1.27 -14.47 -3.78
N LEU A 68 -2.47 -13.90 -3.87
CA LEU A 68 -2.72 -12.49 -3.53
C LEU A 68 -2.40 -12.17 -2.07
N PHE A 69 -2.83 -13.04 -1.14
CA PHE A 69 -2.50 -12.91 0.27
C PHE A 69 -0.98 -12.97 0.50
N GLY A 70 -0.31 -13.94 -0.13
CA GLY A 70 1.15 -14.07 -0.08
C GLY A 70 1.87 -12.83 -0.59
N THR A 71 1.46 -12.27 -1.73
CA THR A 71 2.06 -11.06 -2.31
C THR A 71 1.88 -9.83 -1.41
N VAL A 72 0.70 -9.64 -0.80
CA VAL A 72 0.45 -8.52 0.13
C VAL A 72 1.28 -8.64 1.40
N VAL A 73 1.34 -9.83 2.00
CA VAL A 73 2.14 -10.09 3.19
C VAL A 73 3.63 -9.91 2.89
N LEU A 74 4.10 -10.40 1.74
CA LEU A 74 5.49 -10.29 1.32
C LEU A 74 5.91 -8.83 1.11
N LEU A 75 5.13 -8.04 0.36
CA LEU A 75 5.44 -6.64 0.12
C LEU A 75 5.42 -5.81 1.42
N ASN A 76 4.47 -6.04 2.33
CA ASN A 76 4.46 -5.38 3.62
C ASN A 76 5.63 -5.81 4.52
N SER A 77 6.01 -7.09 4.51
CA SER A 77 7.15 -7.59 5.28
C SER A 77 8.47 -6.96 4.80
N ILE A 78 8.63 -6.79 3.48
CA ILE A 78 9.79 -6.10 2.91
C ILE A 78 9.85 -4.65 3.39
N ASP A 79 8.72 -3.94 3.38
CA ASP A 79 8.66 -2.54 3.81
C ASP A 79 9.00 -2.37 5.30
N VAL A 80 8.44 -3.23 6.17
CA VAL A 80 8.79 -3.27 7.59
C VAL A 80 10.28 -3.53 7.79
N LEU A 81 10.86 -4.46 7.02
CA LEU A 81 12.28 -4.78 7.08
C LEU A 81 13.13 -3.57 6.65
N LEU A 82 12.77 -2.89 5.55
CA LEU A 82 13.49 -1.72 5.07
C LEU A 82 13.45 -0.58 6.11
N ILE A 83 12.31 -0.33 6.73
CA ILE A 83 12.19 0.67 7.81
C ILE A 83 13.05 0.25 9.00
N ILE A 84 12.98 -1.00 9.47
CA ILE A 84 13.76 -1.44 10.64
C ILE A 84 15.27 -1.34 10.38
N VAL A 85 15.75 -1.74 9.20
CA VAL A 85 17.18 -1.81 8.85
C VAL A 85 17.75 -0.43 8.55
N LEU A 86 17.05 0.40 7.77
CA LEU A 86 17.57 1.71 7.34
C LEU A 86 17.43 2.78 8.43
N ASP A 87 16.52 2.58 9.38
CA ASP A 87 16.26 3.51 10.48
C ASP A 87 17.06 3.15 11.75
N LEU A 88 18.08 2.27 11.65
CA LEU A 88 18.94 1.83 12.77
C LEU A 88 19.66 2.98 13.49
N ASP A 89 20.06 4.01 12.75
CA ASP A 89 20.93 5.08 13.24
C ASP A 89 20.25 6.46 13.37
N SER A 90 18.92 6.57 13.20
CA SER A 90 18.26 7.88 13.28
C SER A 90 18.04 8.33 14.74
N PRO A 91 18.23 9.64 15.04
CA PRO A 91 17.96 10.20 16.37
C PRO A 91 16.47 10.14 16.75
N ALA A 92 15.56 9.95 15.79
CA ALA A 92 14.12 9.82 16.02
C ALA A 92 13.71 8.47 16.67
N VAL A 93 14.56 7.44 16.55
CA VAL A 93 14.27 6.06 16.96
C VAL A 93 15.17 5.56 18.10
N THR A 94 16.33 6.18 18.32
CA THR A 94 17.29 5.77 19.35
C THR A 94 16.85 6.08 20.78
N ASP A 95 15.85 6.94 20.96
CA ASP A 95 15.23 7.23 22.26
C ASP A 95 14.21 6.16 22.70
N LEU A 96 13.81 5.23 21.82
CA LEU A 96 12.80 4.21 22.13
C LEU A 96 13.41 2.82 22.42
N PRO A 97 12.82 2.06 23.37
CA PRO A 97 13.17 0.66 23.56
C PRO A 97 12.89 -0.19 22.31
N LEU A 98 13.64 -1.28 22.14
CA LEU A 98 13.57 -2.21 20.99
C LEU A 98 12.14 -2.74 20.68
N GLY A 99 11.28 -2.89 21.69
CA GLY A 99 9.91 -3.39 21.52
C GLY A 99 8.98 -2.41 20.79
N PRO A 100 8.70 -1.21 21.35
CA PRO A 100 7.90 -0.17 20.69
C PRO A 100 8.40 0.20 19.30
N ARG A 101 9.72 0.15 19.08
CA ARG A 101 10.35 0.42 17.78
C ARG A 101 9.89 -0.51 16.66
N ILE A 102 9.80 -1.81 16.92
CA ILE A 102 9.30 -2.78 15.91
C ILE A 102 7.83 -2.52 15.63
N LEU A 103 7.07 -2.17 16.67
CA LEU A 103 5.64 -1.91 16.55
C LEU A 103 5.35 -0.60 15.80
N SER A 104 6.15 0.45 16.02
CA SER A 104 6.04 1.72 15.28
C SER A 104 6.44 1.55 13.82
N ALA A 105 7.49 0.75 13.52
CA ALA A 105 7.86 0.43 12.15
C ALA A 105 6.77 -0.39 11.44
N LEU A 106 6.19 -1.38 12.11
CA LEU A 106 5.08 -2.16 11.60
C LEU A 106 3.85 -1.30 11.33
N PHE A 107 3.53 -0.40 12.26
CA PHE A 107 2.42 0.54 12.11
C PHE A 107 2.65 1.53 10.96
N GLN A 108 3.87 2.05 10.83
CA GLN A 108 4.25 2.97 9.76
C GLN A 108 4.12 2.30 8.38
N ALA A 109 4.63 1.07 8.24
CA ALA A 109 4.51 0.29 7.00
C ALA A 109 3.06 -0.07 6.65
N ALA A 110 2.21 -0.31 7.65
CA ALA A 110 0.78 -0.55 7.45
C ALA A 110 0.04 0.73 7.04
N SER A 111 0.39 1.87 7.65
CA SER A 111 -0.31 3.14 7.47
C SER A 111 0.07 3.89 6.19
N ALA A 112 1.31 3.73 5.72
CA ALA A 112 1.83 4.37 4.51
C ALA A 112 1.01 4.07 3.24
N ARG A 113 0.18 3.02 3.29
CA ARG A 113 -0.46 2.47 2.09
C ARG A 113 -1.84 3.04 1.80
N HIS A 114 -2.61 3.37 2.83
CA HIS A 114 -3.97 3.89 2.68
C HIS A 114 -4.44 4.70 3.89
N THR A 115 -3.86 4.46 5.07
CA THR A 115 -4.32 5.10 6.30
C THR A 115 -3.81 6.53 6.40
N GLY A 116 -2.69 6.90 5.76
CA GLY A 116 -2.20 8.29 5.70
C GLY A 116 -1.71 8.86 7.03
N THR A 117 -1.58 8.02 8.06
CA THR A 117 -1.12 8.43 9.39
C THR A 117 0.33 8.06 9.59
N SER A 118 1.12 8.99 10.11
CA SER A 118 2.50 8.76 10.50
C SER A 118 2.63 8.61 12.01
N THR A 119 3.46 7.65 12.43
CA THR A 119 3.96 7.56 13.83
C THR A 119 5.32 8.18 14.00
N LEU A 120 6.07 8.31 12.90
CA LEU A 120 7.40 8.94 12.87
C LEU A 120 7.32 10.23 12.07
N ASN A 121 8.05 11.25 12.49
CA ASN A 121 8.16 12.48 11.73
C ASN A 121 8.99 12.20 10.47
N LEU A 122 8.33 12.17 9.30
CA LEU A 122 8.97 11.83 8.02
C LEU A 122 10.17 12.73 7.71
N ALA A 123 10.20 13.97 8.18
CA ALA A 123 11.31 14.89 7.97
C ALA A 123 12.59 14.49 8.71
N GLU A 124 12.48 13.71 9.79
CA GLU A 124 13.60 13.29 10.64
C GLU A 124 14.08 11.86 10.33
N VAL A 125 13.35 11.13 9.48
CA VAL A 125 13.72 9.77 9.08
C VAL A 125 14.80 9.81 7.99
N HIS A 126 15.63 8.78 7.95
CA HIS A 126 16.66 8.60 6.93
C HIS A 126 16.07 8.74 5.50
N PRO A 127 16.73 9.49 4.58
CA PRO A 127 16.19 9.74 3.23
C PRO A 127 15.87 8.47 2.44
N ALA A 128 16.60 7.38 2.66
CA ALA A 128 16.32 6.09 2.03
C ALA A 128 14.97 5.49 2.46
N VAL A 129 14.52 5.74 3.70
CA VAL A 129 13.20 5.29 4.18
C VAL A 129 12.10 6.14 3.55
N GLN A 130 12.33 7.45 3.40
CA GLN A 130 11.36 8.30 2.69
C GLN A 130 11.15 7.82 1.25
N PHE A 131 12.24 7.46 0.56
CA PHE A 131 12.19 6.90 -0.79
C PHE A 131 11.53 5.51 -0.82
N SER A 132 11.79 4.64 0.17
CA SER A 132 11.14 3.33 0.24
C SER A 132 9.64 3.46 0.50
N LEU A 133 9.22 4.38 1.38
CA LEU A 133 7.80 4.68 1.64
C LEU A 133 7.10 5.17 0.38
N LEU A 134 7.72 6.07 -0.38
CA LEU A 134 7.20 6.56 -1.66
C LEU A 134 7.03 5.44 -2.68
N THR A 135 8.06 4.60 -2.83
CA THR A 135 8.03 3.45 -3.74
C THR A 135 6.97 2.43 -3.33
N MET A 136 6.82 2.20 -2.04
CA MET A 136 5.87 1.24 -1.49
C MET A 136 4.43 1.72 -1.61
N MET A 137 4.16 3.01 -1.40
CA MET A 137 2.84 3.62 -1.62
C MET A 137 2.37 3.41 -3.06
N TYR A 138 3.30 3.46 -4.02
CA TYR A 138 3.02 3.24 -5.43
C TYR A 138 2.83 1.75 -5.80
N ILE A 139 3.78 0.88 -5.47
CA ILE A 139 3.76 -0.53 -5.91
C ILE A 139 2.69 -1.35 -5.17
N ALA A 140 2.39 -0.99 -3.92
CA ALA A 140 1.52 -1.83 -3.08
C ALA A 140 0.02 -1.70 -3.41
N VAL A 141 -0.37 -0.77 -4.29
CA VAL A 141 -1.73 -0.68 -4.85
C VAL A 141 -1.97 -1.75 -5.92
N PHE A 142 -0.93 -2.22 -6.63
CA PHE A 142 -1.08 -3.16 -7.75
C PHE A 142 -1.78 -4.48 -7.38
N PRO A 143 -1.43 -5.19 -6.28
CA PRO A 143 -2.11 -6.44 -5.93
C PRO A 143 -3.61 -6.24 -5.64
N ILE A 144 -3.97 -5.11 -5.03
CA ILE A 144 -5.36 -4.75 -4.73
C ILE A 144 -6.11 -4.46 -6.03
N ALA A 145 -5.54 -3.64 -6.92
CA ALA A 145 -6.13 -3.31 -8.22
C ALA A 145 -6.33 -4.55 -9.10
N ILE A 146 -5.34 -5.44 -9.16
CA ILE A 146 -5.42 -6.72 -9.87
C ILE A 146 -6.54 -7.59 -9.27
N SER A 147 -6.68 -7.63 -7.94
CA SER A 147 -7.74 -8.41 -7.29
C SER A 147 -9.15 -7.93 -7.63
N ILE A 148 -9.35 -6.61 -7.75
CA ILE A 148 -10.63 -6.00 -8.11
C ILE A 148 -10.95 -6.31 -9.58
N ARG A 149 -10.00 -6.09 -10.50
CA ARG A 149 -10.18 -6.37 -11.94
C ARG A 149 -10.45 -7.85 -12.21
N ALA A 150 -9.70 -8.75 -11.56
CA ALA A 150 -9.91 -10.19 -11.66
C ALA A 150 -11.27 -10.63 -11.08
N SER A 151 -11.83 -9.87 -10.14
CA SER A 151 -13.17 -10.16 -9.60
C SER A 151 -14.27 -9.62 -10.52
N ASN A 152 -14.01 -8.59 -11.32
CA ASN A 152 -14.99 -8.04 -12.26
C ASN A 152 -15.21 -8.92 -13.50
N THR A 153 -14.25 -9.78 -13.86
CA THR A 153 -14.39 -10.75 -14.95
C THR A 153 -15.56 -11.73 -14.77
N TYR A 154 -16.07 -11.91 -13.54
CA TYR A 154 -17.27 -12.69 -13.29
C TYR A 154 -18.56 -12.04 -13.80
N GLU A 155 -18.63 -10.70 -13.89
CA GLU A 155 -19.77 -10.00 -14.52
C GLU A 155 -19.74 -10.16 -16.04
N GLU A 156 -18.59 -9.95 -16.68
CA GLU A 156 -18.45 -10.02 -18.14
C GLU A 156 -18.76 -11.41 -18.69
N ARG A 157 -18.41 -12.48 -17.95
CA ARG A 157 -18.69 -13.87 -18.35
C ARG A 157 -20.18 -14.22 -18.28
N SER A 158 -20.96 -13.52 -17.46
CA SER A 158 -22.42 -13.73 -17.32
C SER A 158 -23.23 -13.05 -18.43
N MET A 159 -22.67 -12.05 -19.10
CA MET A 159 -23.30 -11.32 -20.21
C MET A 159 -23.18 -12.01 -21.57
N GLY A 160 -22.63 -13.23 -21.65
CA GLY A 160 -22.57 -14.01 -22.89
C GLY A 160 -21.66 -13.41 -23.98
N ILE A 161 -20.87 -12.38 -23.66
CA ILE A 161 -19.83 -11.85 -24.53
C ILE A 161 -18.62 -12.78 -24.40
N TRP A 162 -18.65 -13.86 -25.19
CA TRP A 162 -17.46 -14.66 -25.40
C TRP A 162 -16.54 -13.86 -26.30
N ALA A 163 -15.48 -13.27 -25.73
CA ALA A 163 -14.41 -12.72 -26.55
C ALA A 163 -13.97 -13.80 -27.55
N SER A 164 -14.08 -13.48 -28.84
CA SER A 164 -13.73 -14.36 -29.94
C SER A 164 -12.24 -14.67 -29.89
N ASN A 165 -11.91 -15.81 -29.28
CA ASN A 165 -10.79 -16.71 -29.56
C ASN A 165 -9.50 -16.12 -30.17
N ASP A 166 -8.94 -15.04 -29.59
CA ASP A 166 -7.59 -14.55 -29.95
C ASP A 166 -6.72 -14.12 -28.76
N THR A 167 -7.10 -14.54 -27.55
CA THR A 167 -6.22 -14.48 -26.36
C THR A 167 -6.43 -15.76 -25.58
N ARG A 168 -6.02 -16.89 -26.16
CA ARG A 168 -5.77 -18.10 -25.37
C ARG A 168 -4.55 -17.80 -24.50
N VAL A 169 -4.85 -17.28 -23.31
CA VAL A 169 -3.91 -16.93 -22.25
C VAL A 169 -3.10 -18.18 -21.91
N ASP A 170 -1.80 -18.13 -22.19
CA ASP A 170 -0.87 -19.18 -21.82
C ASP A 170 -0.57 -19.05 -20.31
N GLU A 171 -1.30 -19.78 -19.47
CA GLU A 171 -1.11 -19.84 -18.01
C GLU A 171 0.28 -20.33 -17.58
N THR A 172 1.07 -20.86 -18.53
CA THR A 172 2.45 -21.31 -18.31
C THR A 172 3.46 -20.16 -18.21
N ASP A 173 3.12 -18.97 -18.70
CA ASP A 173 4.01 -17.80 -18.66
C ASP A 173 3.39 -16.63 -17.90
N GLY A 174 2.97 -16.90 -16.65
CA GLY A 174 2.39 -15.89 -15.76
C GLY A 174 3.29 -14.66 -15.54
N VAL A 175 4.60 -14.76 -15.81
CA VAL A 175 5.55 -13.65 -15.72
C VAL A 175 5.37 -12.66 -16.87
N SER A 176 5.19 -13.11 -18.11
CA SER A 176 4.97 -12.20 -19.25
C SER A 176 3.61 -11.52 -19.18
N TYR A 177 2.58 -12.22 -18.67
CA TYR A 177 1.27 -11.64 -18.36
C TYR A 177 1.35 -10.54 -17.31
N VAL A 178 2.03 -10.79 -16.19
CA VAL A 178 2.23 -9.79 -15.13
C VAL A 178 3.08 -8.62 -15.65
N LEU A 179 4.11 -8.89 -16.46
CA LEU A 179 5.00 -7.85 -16.99
C LEU A 179 4.26 -6.88 -17.94
N ASP A 180 3.40 -7.38 -18.81
CA ASP A 180 2.65 -6.52 -19.74
C ASP A 180 1.56 -5.71 -19.00
N HIS A 181 0.95 -6.28 -17.96
CA HIS A 181 0.00 -5.56 -17.10
C HIS A 181 0.69 -4.49 -16.24
N VAL A 182 1.86 -4.82 -15.68
CA VAL A 182 2.68 -3.87 -14.92
C VAL A 182 3.14 -2.74 -15.84
N ARG A 183 3.63 -3.01 -17.04
CA ARG A 183 4.11 -1.97 -17.97
C ARG A 183 3.03 -0.95 -18.32
N ASN A 184 1.84 -1.45 -18.70
CA ASN A 184 0.76 -0.57 -19.15
C ASN A 184 0.14 0.23 -18.00
N GLN A 185 0.07 -0.35 -16.80
CA GLN A 185 -0.47 0.33 -15.63
C GLN A 185 0.52 1.34 -15.03
N LEU A 186 1.79 0.97 -14.96
CA LEU A 186 2.86 1.81 -14.42
C LEU A 186 3.10 3.03 -15.31
N SER A 187 3.04 2.86 -16.64
CA SER A 187 3.17 3.97 -17.61
C SER A 187 2.05 5.01 -17.47
N PHE A 188 0.81 4.56 -17.26
CA PHE A 188 -0.33 5.46 -17.07
C PHE A 188 -0.24 6.19 -15.72
N ASP A 189 0.05 5.47 -14.64
CA ASP A 189 0.08 6.05 -13.29
C ASP A 189 1.27 7.01 -13.08
N LEU A 190 2.46 6.70 -13.61
CA LEU A 190 3.64 7.58 -13.51
C LEU A 190 3.46 8.89 -14.29
N TRP A 191 2.69 8.89 -15.37
CA TRP A 191 2.43 10.11 -16.13
C TRP A 191 1.69 11.16 -15.29
N TYR A 192 0.72 10.75 -14.49
CA TYR A 192 -0.03 11.66 -13.61
C TYR A 192 0.83 12.18 -12.46
N ILE A 193 1.68 11.33 -11.86
CA ILE A 193 2.61 11.76 -10.81
C ILE A 193 3.60 12.80 -11.37
N PHE A 194 4.13 12.55 -12.58
CA PHE A 194 5.00 13.49 -13.26
C PHE A 194 4.29 14.82 -13.55
N LEU A 195 3.12 14.78 -14.17
CA LEU A 195 2.36 15.98 -14.53
C LEU A 195 1.95 16.78 -13.29
N GLY A 196 1.48 16.11 -12.23
CA GLY A 196 1.11 16.73 -10.97
C GLY A 196 2.29 17.42 -10.28
N THR A 197 3.41 16.71 -10.16
CA THR A 197 4.66 17.26 -9.62
C THR A 197 5.12 18.46 -10.46
N PHE A 198 5.11 18.33 -11.78
CA PHE A 198 5.56 19.39 -12.69
C PHE A 198 4.70 20.66 -12.57
N LEU A 199 3.38 20.52 -12.50
CA LEU A 199 2.48 21.65 -12.33
C LEU A 199 2.66 22.34 -10.97
N ILE A 200 2.85 21.57 -9.88
CA ILE A 200 3.12 22.14 -8.54
C ILE A 200 4.47 22.83 -8.51
N CYS A 201 5.50 22.25 -9.13
CA CYS A 201 6.81 22.88 -9.25
C CYS A 201 6.75 24.21 -10.01
N ILE A 202 5.85 24.37 -10.99
CA ILE A 202 5.63 25.64 -11.68
C ILE A 202 4.88 26.63 -10.78
N ALA A 203 3.80 26.18 -10.12
CA ALA A 203 2.96 27.04 -9.29
C ALA A 203 3.71 27.60 -8.07
N GLU A 204 4.49 26.75 -7.41
CA GLU A 204 5.23 27.08 -6.18
C GLU A 204 6.74 27.27 -6.41
N ALA A 205 7.15 27.55 -7.65
CA ALA A 205 8.55 27.68 -8.05
C ALA A 205 9.35 28.65 -7.16
N LYS A 206 8.71 29.73 -6.69
CA LYS A 206 9.36 30.75 -5.84
C LYS A 206 9.71 30.22 -4.44
N ARG A 207 8.86 29.36 -3.88
CA ARG A 207 9.06 28.78 -2.55
C ARG A 207 10.05 27.62 -2.60
N ILE A 208 9.98 26.81 -3.67
CA ILE A 208 10.91 25.69 -3.89
C ILE A 208 12.34 26.19 -4.15
N ALA A 209 12.48 27.35 -4.80
CA ALA A 209 13.78 27.98 -5.04
C ALA A 209 14.38 28.64 -3.79
N ASP A 210 13.61 28.80 -2.71
CA ASP A 210 14.10 29.40 -1.47
C ASP A 210 14.80 28.34 -0.60
N LEU A 211 16.11 28.49 -0.42
CA LEU A 211 16.94 27.60 0.40
C LEU A 211 16.65 27.75 1.90
N ASN A 212 15.89 28.77 2.32
CA ASN A 212 15.56 29.01 3.71
C ASN A 212 14.33 28.21 4.20
N GLU A 213 13.54 27.61 3.30
CA GLU A 213 12.40 26.75 3.64
C GLU A 213 12.64 25.29 3.15
N PRO A 214 13.45 24.47 3.86
CA PRO A 214 13.77 23.11 3.43
C PRO A 214 12.55 22.16 3.39
N SER A 215 11.46 22.52 4.08
CA SER A 215 10.16 21.83 4.02
C SER A 215 9.50 21.91 2.65
N PHE A 216 9.83 22.93 1.83
CA PHE A 216 9.29 23.13 0.48
C PHE A 216 10.25 22.65 -0.62
N SER A 217 11.04 21.62 -0.34
CA SER A 217 11.89 20.98 -1.36
C SER A 217 11.09 20.09 -2.32
N VAL A 218 11.71 19.72 -3.45
CA VAL A 218 11.06 18.90 -4.49
C VAL A 218 10.62 17.53 -3.96
N PHE A 219 11.35 16.96 -3.01
CA PHE A 219 11.06 15.61 -2.51
C PHE A 219 9.74 15.53 -1.72
N PRO A 220 9.47 16.38 -0.70
CA PRO A 220 8.15 16.50 -0.08
C PRO A 220 7.01 16.72 -1.10
N VAL A 221 7.22 17.51 -2.15
CA VAL A 221 6.22 17.71 -3.20
C VAL A 221 5.86 16.41 -3.91
N ILE A 222 6.85 15.61 -4.32
CA ILE A 222 6.59 14.32 -4.96
C ILE A 222 5.89 13.37 -3.99
N PHE A 223 6.27 13.40 -2.71
CA PHE A 223 5.63 12.58 -1.67
C PHE A 223 4.15 12.91 -1.52
N GLU A 224 3.81 14.21 -1.39
CA GLU A 224 2.43 14.68 -1.30
C GLU A 224 1.61 14.32 -2.55
N VAL A 225 2.17 14.51 -3.75
CA VAL A 225 1.52 14.15 -5.01
C VAL A 225 1.25 12.65 -5.13
N THR A 226 2.16 11.81 -4.62
CA THR A 226 1.99 10.36 -4.68
C THR A 226 0.99 9.87 -3.62
N SER A 227 0.82 10.60 -2.51
CA SER A 227 -0.13 10.27 -1.45
C SER A 227 -1.55 10.79 -1.68
N ALA A 228 -1.72 11.75 -2.60
CA ALA A 228 -2.99 12.36 -2.98
C ALA A 228 -3.83 11.43 -3.87
#